data_AF-A0A957BAQ8-F1
#
_entry.id   AF-A0A957BAQ8-F1
#
_cell.length_a   1.000
_cell.length_b   1.000
_cell.length_c   1.000
_cell.angle_alpha   90.00
_cell.angle_beta   90.00
_cell.angle_gamma   90.00
#
_symmetry.space_group_name_H-M   'P 1'
#
loop_
_entity.id
_entity.type
_entity.pdbx_description
1 polymer ?
#
loop_
_entity_poly.entity_id
_entity_poly.type
_entity_poly.pdbx_seq_one_letter_code
_entity_poly.pdbx_strand_id
1 'polypeptide(L)'
;MKPRDREGRPMEKWEYQTRFFEARVSSDQIKSFVESTFNKKARRYSPEAMIPELNALGNEGWEIIHMEPVARVGGKEDVRLEDGGWSNTYFAVLKRRKPGSFVPVQGTLAEGLQTTGAIGSQAVQAEPSAPPIPKPSIPPEFD
;
A
#
# COMPACT_ATOMS: atom_id res chain seq x y z
N MET A 1 -11.63 -26.15 36.92
CA MET A 1 -10.49 -26.48 36.05
C MET A 1 -10.17 -25.23 35.23
N LYS A 2 -9.19 -24.41 35.66
CA LYS A 2 -8.78 -23.21 34.90
C LYS A 2 -7.82 -23.66 33.79
N PRO A 3 -7.98 -23.20 32.53
CA PRO A 3 -6.98 -23.49 31.53
C PRO A 3 -5.68 -22.81 31.96
N ARG A 4 -4.62 -23.60 32.08
CA ARG A 4 -3.25 -23.12 32.27
C ARG A 4 -2.75 -22.71 30.88
N ASP A 5 -3.02 -21.46 30.52
CA ASP A 5 -2.43 -20.86 29.33
C ASP A 5 -0.94 -20.65 29.64
N ARG A 6 -0.13 -21.53 29.06
CA ARG A 6 1.32 -21.58 29.16
C ARG A 6 1.88 -20.40 28.36
N GLU A 7 2.63 -19.52 29.03
CA GLU A 7 3.42 -18.41 28.46
C GLU A 7 2.65 -17.27 27.76
N GLY A 8 2.70 -16.08 28.36
CA GLY A 8 2.16 -14.82 27.83
C GLY A 8 2.89 -14.30 26.59
N ARG A 9 2.86 -15.06 25.49
CA ARG A 9 3.20 -14.54 24.17
C ARG A 9 1.99 -13.78 23.64
N PRO A 10 2.16 -12.52 23.19
CA PRO A 10 1.07 -11.80 22.56
C PRO A 10 0.64 -12.57 21.31
N MET A 11 -0.54 -13.20 21.35
CA MET A 11 -1.06 -13.85 20.14
C MET A 11 -1.22 -12.81 19.04
N GLU A 12 -0.86 -13.18 17.82
CA GLU A 12 -1.10 -12.34 16.65
C GLU A 12 -2.62 -12.12 16.52
N LYS A 13 -3.03 -10.86 16.49
CA LYS A 13 -4.42 -10.45 16.38
C LYS A 13 -4.58 -9.70 15.08
N TRP A 14 -5.58 -10.10 14.31
CA TRP A 14 -5.91 -9.51 13.03
C TRP A 14 -7.15 -8.62 13.15
N GLU A 15 -7.14 -7.54 12.39
CA GLU A 15 -8.30 -6.72 12.07
C GLU A 15 -8.74 -7.09 10.65
N TYR A 16 -10.03 -7.35 10.45
CA TYR A 16 -10.60 -7.69 9.14
C TYR A 16 -11.58 -6.60 8.73
N GLN A 17 -11.57 -6.27 7.45
CA GLN A 17 -12.50 -5.32 6.85
C GLN A 17 -12.99 -5.85 5.51
N THR A 18 -14.26 -5.64 5.22
CA THR A 18 -14.86 -5.92 3.91
C THR A 18 -15.25 -4.62 3.24
N ARG A 19 -14.96 -4.47 1.94
CA ARG A 19 -15.26 -3.25 1.20
C ARG A 19 -15.62 -3.57 -0.26
N PHE A 20 -16.44 -2.70 -0.85
CA PHE A 20 -16.68 -2.70 -2.29
C PHE A 20 -15.76 -1.67 -2.96
N PHE A 21 -15.12 -2.08 -4.04
CA PHE A 21 -14.33 -1.21 -4.90
C PHE A 21 -14.99 -1.09 -6.27
N GLU A 22 -15.08 0.13 -6.80
CA GLU A 22 -15.58 0.37 -8.14
C GLU A 22 -14.41 0.75 -9.05
N ALA A 23 -14.23 0.02 -10.14
CA ALA A 23 -13.20 0.23 -11.16
C ALA A 23 -13.51 1.42 -12.06
N ARG A 24 -13.79 2.60 -11.48
CA ARG A 24 -14.26 3.77 -12.23
C ARG A 24 -13.19 4.84 -12.34
N VAL A 25 -12.93 5.27 -13.57
CA VAL A 25 -12.16 6.49 -13.84
C VAL A 25 -13.07 7.70 -13.57
N SER A 26 -13.10 8.16 -12.33
CA SER A 26 -13.96 9.25 -11.85
C SER A 26 -13.28 10.62 -11.89
N SER A 27 -11.94 10.67 -11.90
CA SER A 27 -11.15 11.89 -11.87
C SER A 27 -10.03 11.89 -12.92
N ASP A 28 -9.59 13.09 -13.31
CA ASP A 28 -8.46 13.27 -14.24
C ASP A 28 -7.14 12.73 -13.68
N GLN A 29 -7.00 12.68 -12.35
CA GLN A 29 -5.85 12.08 -11.68
C GLN A 29 -5.78 10.58 -11.93
N ILE A 30 -6.90 9.86 -11.77
CA ILE A 30 -6.96 8.42 -12.04
C ILE A 30 -6.74 8.15 -13.52
N LYS A 31 -7.33 8.97 -14.39
CA LYS A 31 -7.12 8.88 -15.83
C LYS A 31 -5.65 9.01 -16.20
N SER A 32 -4.98 10.05 -15.70
CA SER A 32 -3.55 10.31 -15.93
C SER A 32 -2.69 9.20 -15.36
N PHE A 33 -3.04 8.66 -14.19
CA PHE A 33 -2.36 7.50 -13.61
C PHE A 33 -2.42 6.29 -14.54
N VAL A 34 -3.62 5.93 -15.02
CA VAL A 34 -3.79 4.77 -15.90
C VAL A 34 -3.03 4.96 -17.22
N GLU A 35 -3.14 6.15 -17.83
CA GLU A 35 -2.48 6.45 -19.11
C GLU A 35 -0.95 6.46 -18.99
N SER A 36 -0.41 7.05 -17.93
CA SER A 36 1.05 7.12 -17.72
C SER A 36 1.65 5.79 -17.29
N THR A 37 0.98 5.04 -16.41
CA THR A 37 1.52 3.81 -15.82
C THR A 37 1.40 2.62 -16.76
N PHE A 38 0.31 2.53 -17.52
CA PHE A 38 0.03 1.39 -18.40
C PHE A 38 0.22 1.70 -19.89
N ASN A 39 0.61 2.93 -20.24
CA ASN A 39 0.78 3.38 -21.62
C ASN A 39 -0.42 3.04 -22.53
N LYS A 40 -1.64 3.19 -22.00
CA LYS A 40 -2.90 2.85 -22.67
C LYS A 40 -3.96 3.90 -22.38
N LYS A 41 -4.90 4.09 -23.31
CA LYS A 41 -6.05 4.98 -23.09
C LYS A 41 -6.89 4.47 -21.90
N ALA A 42 -7.16 5.35 -20.94
CA ALA A 42 -7.99 5.02 -19.79
C ALA A 42 -9.44 4.78 -20.24
N ARG A 43 -9.96 3.58 -19.97
CA ARG A 43 -11.38 3.25 -20.17
C ARG A 43 -12.19 3.62 -18.94
N ARG A 44 -13.47 3.93 -19.14
CA ARG A 44 -14.38 4.35 -18.05
C ARG A 44 -14.37 3.37 -16.87
N TYR A 45 -14.34 2.08 -17.18
CA TYR A 45 -14.42 1.00 -16.20
C TYR A 45 -13.18 0.09 -16.19
N SER A 46 -12.00 0.69 -16.16
CA SER A 46 -10.73 -0.04 -16.17
C SER A 46 -10.40 -0.53 -14.75
N PRO A 47 -10.13 -1.84 -14.51
CA PRO A 47 -9.73 -2.33 -13.18
C PRO A 47 -8.51 -1.61 -12.59
N GLU A 48 -7.62 -1.11 -13.45
CA GLU A 48 -6.45 -0.32 -13.05
C GLU A 48 -6.81 1.00 -12.35
N ALA A 49 -8.04 1.49 -12.53
CA ALA A 49 -8.54 2.68 -11.85
C ALA A 49 -8.61 2.49 -10.32
N MET A 50 -8.68 1.25 -9.82
CA MET A 50 -8.71 0.96 -8.38
C MET A 50 -7.33 1.01 -7.74
N ILE A 51 -6.25 0.90 -8.53
CA ILE A 51 -4.89 0.72 -8.01
C ILE A 51 -4.45 1.85 -7.05
N PRO A 52 -4.73 3.15 -7.31
CA PRO A 52 -4.37 4.20 -6.37
C PRO A 52 -5.00 4.03 -4.98
N GLU A 53 -6.27 3.64 -4.92
CA GLU A 53 -6.98 3.38 -3.65
C GLU A 53 -6.43 2.14 -2.94
N LEU A 54 -6.18 1.06 -3.69
CA LEU A 54 -5.60 -0.17 -3.14
C LEU A 54 -4.18 0.08 -2.59
N ASN A 55 -3.39 0.90 -3.27
CA ASN A 55 -2.05 1.29 -2.81
C ASN A 55 -2.13 2.14 -1.52
N ALA A 56 -3.10 3.04 -1.41
CA ALA A 56 -3.31 3.81 -0.19
C ALA A 56 -3.63 2.89 1.00
N LEU A 57 -4.48 1.88 0.80
CA LEU A 57 -4.78 0.85 1.81
C LEU A 57 -3.55 0.02 2.16
N GLY A 58 -2.73 -0.36 1.17
CA GLY A 58 -1.45 -1.04 1.40
C GLY A 58 -0.50 -0.22 2.29
N ASN A 59 -0.43 1.09 2.08
CA ASN A 59 0.37 2.01 2.89
C ASN A 59 -0.16 2.13 4.34
N GLU A 60 -1.46 1.93 4.56
CA GLU A 60 -2.07 1.85 5.89
C GLU A 60 -1.90 0.47 6.58
N GLY A 61 -1.23 -0.47 5.91
CA GLY A 61 -0.97 -1.82 6.39
C GLY A 61 -2.10 -2.82 6.11
N TRP A 62 -3.06 -2.48 5.25
CA TRP A 62 -4.07 -3.44 4.81
C TRP A 62 -3.54 -4.36 3.72
N GLU A 63 -3.82 -5.64 3.87
CA GLU A 63 -3.53 -6.69 2.89
C GLU A 63 -4.83 -7.24 2.33
N ILE A 64 -4.95 -7.30 1.00
CA ILE A 64 -6.08 -7.95 0.34
C ILE A 64 -5.91 -9.47 0.46
N ILE A 65 -6.90 -10.17 1.00
CA ILE A 65 -6.90 -11.64 1.10
C ILE A 65 -7.82 -12.30 0.10
N HIS A 66 -8.85 -11.59 -0.34
CA HIS A 66 -9.81 -12.07 -1.32
C HIS A 66 -10.40 -10.89 -2.08
N MET A 67 -10.63 -11.07 -3.38
CA MET A 67 -11.32 -10.09 -4.21
C MET A 67 -12.07 -10.82 -5.33
N GLU A 68 -13.35 -10.50 -5.50
CA GLU A 68 -14.19 -11.08 -6.55
C GLU A 68 -15.10 -10.02 -7.19
N PRO A 69 -15.39 -10.12 -8.50
CA PRO A 69 -16.36 -9.26 -9.16
C PRO A 69 -17.80 -9.54 -8.68
N VAL A 70 -18.57 -8.47 -8.45
CA VAL A 70 -19.97 -8.56 -7.99
C VAL A 70 -20.90 -8.65 -9.19
N ALA A 71 -21.71 -9.71 -9.27
CA ALA A 71 -22.61 -9.92 -10.39
C ALA A 71 -23.67 -8.83 -10.56
N ARG A 72 -23.99 -8.51 -11.83
CA ARG A 72 -25.11 -7.65 -12.25
C ARG A 72 -25.03 -6.17 -11.84
N VAL A 73 -23.85 -5.67 -11.48
CA VAL A 73 -23.64 -4.24 -11.13
C VAL A 73 -23.02 -3.43 -12.27
N GLY A 74 -22.46 -4.09 -13.30
CA GLY A 74 -21.71 -3.44 -14.38
C GLY A 74 -22.44 -3.26 -15.71
N GLY A 75 -21.77 -2.57 -16.63
CA GLY A 75 -22.17 -2.32 -18.02
C GLY A 75 -21.20 -2.89 -19.04
N LYS A 76 -21.53 -2.72 -20.33
CA LYS A 76 -20.68 -3.18 -21.46
C LYS A 76 -19.30 -2.51 -21.32
N GLU A 77 -18.23 -3.31 -21.39
CA GLU A 77 -16.79 -2.95 -21.22
C GLU A 77 -16.13 -3.21 -19.83
N ASP A 78 -16.83 -3.83 -18.87
CA ASP A 78 -16.26 -4.14 -17.54
C ASP A 78 -15.58 -5.53 -17.47
N VAL A 79 -15.49 -6.18 -16.29
CA VAL A 79 -15.10 -7.59 -16.19
C VAL A 79 -16.28 -8.50 -16.48
N ARG A 80 -16.07 -9.47 -17.37
CA ARG A 80 -17.08 -10.45 -17.77
C ARG A 80 -17.08 -11.65 -16.83
N LEU A 81 -18.24 -11.96 -16.28
CA LEU A 81 -18.51 -13.11 -15.43
C LEU A 81 -18.86 -14.34 -16.28
N GLU A 82 -18.75 -15.54 -15.70
CA GLU A 82 -19.10 -16.80 -16.36
C GLU A 82 -20.58 -16.88 -16.78
N ASP A 83 -21.45 -16.19 -16.05
CA ASP A 83 -22.89 -16.06 -16.37
C ASP A 83 -23.18 -15.07 -17.51
N GLY A 84 -22.14 -14.46 -18.09
CA GLY A 84 -22.24 -13.49 -19.17
C GLY A 84 -22.54 -12.06 -18.71
N GLY A 85 -22.67 -11.82 -17.40
CA GLY A 85 -22.80 -10.49 -16.82
C GLY A 85 -21.51 -9.68 -16.91
N TRP A 86 -21.62 -8.35 -16.95
CA TRP A 86 -20.50 -7.44 -16.79
C TRP A 86 -20.50 -6.87 -15.37
N SER A 87 -19.30 -6.64 -14.81
CA SER A 87 -19.13 -6.02 -13.49
C SER A 87 -17.90 -5.12 -13.43
N ASN A 88 -18.11 -3.89 -13.00
CA ASN A 88 -17.07 -2.92 -12.63
C ASN A 88 -16.87 -2.84 -11.11
N THR A 89 -17.61 -3.63 -10.33
CA THR A 89 -17.63 -3.55 -8.87
C THR A 89 -17.07 -4.84 -8.28
N TYR A 90 -16.21 -4.72 -7.28
CA TYR A 90 -15.52 -5.84 -6.66
C TYR A 90 -15.81 -5.87 -5.18
N PHE A 91 -16.13 -7.04 -4.65
CA PHE A 91 -16.15 -7.30 -3.22
C PHE A 91 -14.76 -7.76 -2.80
N ALA A 92 -14.19 -7.12 -1.78
CA ALA A 92 -12.88 -7.44 -1.29
C ALA A 92 -12.89 -7.63 0.23
N VAL A 93 -12.06 -8.57 0.68
CA VAL A 93 -11.77 -8.80 2.09
C VAL A 93 -10.32 -8.40 2.33
N LEU A 94 -10.12 -7.56 3.33
CA LEU A 94 -8.82 -7.06 3.75
C LEU A 94 -8.52 -7.52 5.17
N LYS A 95 -7.23 -7.70 5.48
CA LYS A 95 -6.73 -7.92 6.84
C LYS A 95 -5.62 -6.93 7.17
N ARG A 96 -5.45 -6.60 8.44
CA ARG A 96 -4.32 -5.82 8.95
C ARG A 96 -3.93 -6.33 10.33
N ARG A 97 -2.64 -6.27 10.68
CA ARG A 97 -2.17 -6.61 12.03
C ARG A 97 -2.63 -5.55 13.04
N LYS A 98 -3.15 -5.98 14.20
CA LYS A 98 -3.46 -5.01 15.26
C LYS A 98 -2.16 -4.48 15.88
N PRO A 99 -2.04 -3.15 16.09
CA PRO A 99 -0.92 -2.58 16.82
C PRO A 99 -0.78 -3.25 18.19
N GLY A 100 0.41 -3.77 18.49
CA GLY A 100 0.70 -4.47 19.76
C GLY A 100 0.49 -6.00 19.75
N SER A 101 0.09 -6.63 18.64
CA SER A 101 -0.01 -8.10 18.53
C SER A 101 1.22 -8.77 17.93
N PHE A 102 2.40 -8.18 18.09
CA PHE A 102 3.62 -8.67 17.45
C PHE A 102 4.12 -9.96 18.12
N VAL A 103 4.04 -11.08 17.41
CA VAL A 103 4.90 -12.23 17.69
C VAL A 103 6.17 -12.01 16.87
N PRO A 104 7.36 -11.85 17.49
CA PRO A 104 8.59 -12.00 16.74
C PRO A 104 8.61 -13.42 16.17
N VAL A 105 8.50 -13.55 14.85
CA VAL A 105 8.92 -14.78 14.18
C VAL A 105 10.41 -14.87 14.44
N GLN A 106 10.78 -15.66 15.44
CA GLN A 106 12.17 -16.07 15.65
C GLN A 106 12.59 -16.74 14.35
N GLY A 107 13.32 -16.02 13.52
CA GLY A 107 13.99 -16.62 12.39
C GLY A 107 14.85 -17.74 12.95
N THR A 108 14.55 -18.97 12.56
CA THR A 108 15.45 -20.10 12.68
C THR A 108 16.63 -19.80 11.77
N LEU A 109 17.55 -18.94 12.23
CA LEU A 109 18.91 -18.92 11.73
C LEU A 109 19.50 -20.25 12.18
N ALA A 110 19.65 -21.15 11.21
CA ALA A 110 20.52 -22.30 11.33
C ALA A 110 21.85 -21.83 11.92
N GLU A 111 22.26 -22.49 12.99
CA GLU A 111 23.50 -22.25 13.72
C GLU A 111 24.70 -22.25 12.77
N GLY A 112 25.58 -21.25 12.92
CA GLY A 112 26.94 -21.35 12.40
C GLY A 112 27.53 -20.06 11.85
N LEU A 113 27.79 -19.06 12.71
CA LEU A 113 29.13 -18.45 12.77
C LEU A 113 29.23 -17.57 14.02
N GLN A 114 30.05 -18.03 14.97
CA GLN A 114 30.62 -17.14 15.97
C GLN A 114 31.62 -16.23 15.26
N THR A 115 31.45 -14.92 15.34
CA THR A 115 32.59 -14.00 15.30
C THR A 115 32.32 -12.89 16.30
N THR A 116 32.94 -13.07 17.47
CA THR A 116 33.32 -12.00 18.38
C THR A 116 33.96 -10.84 17.63
N GLY A 117 33.48 -9.63 17.85
CA GLY A 117 34.11 -8.43 17.32
C GLY A 117 33.30 -7.18 17.63
N ALA A 118 33.61 -6.56 18.76
CA ALA A 118 33.20 -5.20 19.06
C ALA A 118 33.57 -4.27 17.90
N ILE A 119 32.61 -3.51 17.38
CA ILE A 119 32.90 -2.33 16.57
C ILE A 119 32.00 -1.21 17.07
N GLY A 120 32.68 -0.17 17.56
CA GLY A 120 32.10 0.90 18.34
C GLY A 120 31.22 1.85 17.55
N SER A 121 30.51 2.64 18.33
CA SER A 121 29.85 3.87 17.93
C SER A 121 30.79 4.76 17.10
N GLN A 122 30.45 4.97 15.83
CA GLN A 122 30.76 6.23 15.15
C GLN A 122 29.46 6.78 14.59
N ALA A 123 28.96 7.82 15.26
CA ALA A 123 28.02 8.75 14.71
C ALA A 123 28.73 9.52 13.60
N VAL A 124 28.32 9.30 12.35
CA VAL A 124 28.71 10.14 11.23
C VAL A 124 27.59 11.17 11.08
N GLN A 125 27.81 12.38 11.59
CA GLN A 125 27.04 13.55 11.22
C GLN A 125 27.26 13.80 9.73
N ALA A 126 26.22 13.62 8.93
CA ALA A 126 26.15 14.15 7.58
C ALA A 126 25.27 15.41 7.62
N GLU A 127 25.89 16.57 7.71
CA GLU A 127 25.26 17.84 7.32
C GLU A 127 25.15 17.86 5.78
N PRO A 128 23.96 18.04 5.19
CA PRO A 128 23.87 18.38 3.77
C PRO A 128 24.31 19.84 3.57
N SER A 129 25.46 20.01 2.93
CA SER A 129 25.94 21.32 2.44
C SER A 129 24.95 21.86 1.39
N ALA A 130 24.20 22.90 1.75
CA ALA A 130 23.39 23.66 0.82
C ALA A 130 24.30 24.56 -0.04
N PRO A 131 24.10 24.64 -1.37
CA PRO A 131 24.84 25.60 -2.20
C PRO A 131 24.43 27.04 -1.85
N PRO A 132 25.36 28.02 -1.96
CA PRO A 132 25.07 29.41 -1.64
C PRO A 132 24.01 30.00 -2.60
N ILE A 133 22.97 30.59 -2.02
CA ILE A 133 21.92 31.34 -2.72
C ILE A 133 22.56 32.61 -3.33
N PRO A 134 22.43 32.87 -4.63
CA PRO A 134 22.84 34.15 -5.22
C PRO A 134 21.95 35.29 -4.72
N LYS A 135 22.57 36.42 -4.34
CA LYS A 135 21.88 37.64 -3.90
C LYS A 135 20.94 38.16 -5.00
N PRO A 136 19.76 38.71 -4.67
CA PRO A 136 18.92 39.38 -5.66
C PRO A 136 19.61 40.66 -6.15
N SER A 137 19.77 40.76 -7.47
CA SER A 137 20.15 41.99 -8.16
C SER A 137 18.96 42.95 -8.15
N ILE A 138 19.14 44.11 -7.52
CA ILE A 138 18.21 45.23 -7.54
C ILE A 138 18.23 45.83 -8.97
N PRO A 139 17.10 45.95 -9.68
CA PRO A 139 17.07 46.69 -10.94
C PRO A 139 17.16 48.21 -10.65
N PRO A 140 17.82 49.00 -11.52
CA PRO A 140 17.91 50.45 -11.34
C PRO A 140 16.53 51.11 -11.43
N GLU A 141 16.29 52.08 -10.56
CA GLU A 141 15.21 53.07 -10.67
C GLU A 141 15.26 53.72 -12.06
N PHE A 142 14.12 53.73 -12.73
CA PHE A 142 13.89 54.61 -13.87
C PHE A 142 13.36 55.94 -13.30
N ASP A 143 14.11 57.02 -13.53
CA ASP A 143 13.60 58.40 -13.51
C ASP A 143 12.55 58.61 -14.62
#